data_AF-A0A9P4TPY4-F1
#
_entry.id   AF-A0A9P4TPY4-F1
#
_cell.length_a   1.000
_cell.length_b   1.000
_cell.length_c   1.000
_cell.angle_alpha   90.00
_cell.angle_beta   90.00
_cell.angle_gamma   90.00
#
_symmetry.space_group_name_H-M   'P 1'
#
loop_
_entity.id
_entity.type
_entity.pdbx_description
1 polymer ?
#
loop_
_entity_poly.entity_id
_entity_poly.type
_entity_poly.pdbx_seq_one_letter_code
_entity_poly.pdbx_strand_id
1 'polypeptide(L)'
;MAFIIFTLFVSLLTSRVLGQYLHLRYNITKTESFNQFHFWDHVATFCASDIEALSKCPPVNSPTKLRNPAAIHFAQCFRDVFSAYFICADLSKHSDQNPIPDEFVPLNDFVVRSGCRFPDALETLRDACIFDAEEFGRSGCCNNGGSTNCAQQSLNLFTCEMQAAEQYIRCTNAQSSTKPPLNTSACVTDNAQKATWLPKDFLVFSGAPSCPKASKLLSTLAISNIIALFCAVLFNTHLWKTLFGKSKSWEYTEIKLNFLSMLWSIGVQISIPFIMGVILEKQGYTVNWIQQAFLWTVRPRAASIIAIAGFFNGSWMEHAINEMVADLLFAIPAVNFAVFAAIFPNKTRNPAKPDTYKVYHAGGIIMLIPGGILLLALIGGMILRCAPIRAFKYPLQDLWRLVSNPFRRYMGKQKLEKKTVNFQEFRSWYINFFILGIVLYIGGWMVWASFLKMAGDLYCPASLNKVAMVLWVYPILLNVVRAVVGML
;
A
#
# COMPACT_ATOMS: atom_id res chain seq x y z
N MET A 1 -14.01 -12.94 16.64
CA MET A 1 -12.78 -12.83 17.46
C MET A 1 -11.57 -12.47 16.61
N ALA A 2 -11.22 -13.20 15.54
CA ALA A 2 -10.12 -12.85 14.63
C ALA A 2 -10.23 -11.45 13.98
N PHE A 3 -11.45 -11.02 13.63
CA PHE A 3 -11.68 -9.69 13.04
C PHE A 3 -11.47 -8.54 14.02
N ILE A 4 -11.80 -8.73 15.31
CA ILE A 4 -11.59 -7.74 16.39
C ILE A 4 -10.10 -7.66 16.76
N ILE A 5 -9.39 -8.80 16.73
CA ILE A 5 -7.94 -8.83 16.88
C ILE A 5 -7.30 -8.07 15.73
N PHE A 6 -7.75 -8.24 14.48
CA PHE A 6 -7.18 -7.53 13.32
C PHE A 6 -7.40 -6.00 13.39
N THR A 7 -8.59 -5.52 13.77
CA THR A 7 -8.83 -4.06 13.93
C THR A 7 -8.13 -3.46 15.14
N LEU A 8 -8.05 -4.17 16.27
CA LEU A 8 -7.25 -3.73 17.44
C LEU A 8 -5.76 -3.74 17.12
N PHE A 9 -5.26 -4.71 16.37
CA PHE A 9 -3.84 -4.80 16.00
C PHE A 9 -3.44 -3.67 15.06
N VAL A 10 -4.28 -3.31 14.09
CA VAL A 10 -4.05 -2.18 13.18
C VAL A 10 -4.09 -0.83 13.91
N SER A 11 -4.97 -0.66 14.89
CA SER A 11 -5.03 0.58 15.70
C SER A 11 -3.93 0.67 16.77
N LEU A 12 -3.45 -0.46 17.31
CA LEU A 12 -2.29 -0.53 18.21
C LEU A 12 -0.94 -0.34 17.48
N LEU A 13 -0.84 -0.72 16.20
CA LEU A 13 0.36 -0.49 15.39
C LEU A 13 0.55 0.99 15.04
N THR A 14 -0.54 1.74 14.83
CA THR A 14 -0.46 3.19 14.58
C THR A 14 -0.10 4.00 15.84
N SER A 15 -0.36 3.49 17.05
CA SER A 15 -0.04 4.23 18.29
C SER A 15 1.34 3.94 18.85
N ARG A 16 1.94 2.77 18.57
CA ARG A 16 3.27 2.39 19.08
C ARG A 16 4.45 3.07 18.40
N VAL A 17 4.27 3.73 17.26
CA VAL A 17 5.35 4.42 16.54
C VAL A 17 5.66 5.80 17.14
N LEU A 18 4.88 6.30 18.10
CA LEU A 18 4.95 7.70 18.53
C LEU A 18 5.46 7.98 19.95
N GLY A 19 6.00 7.00 20.67
CA GLY A 19 6.37 7.25 22.06
C GLY A 19 7.54 6.43 22.53
N GLN A 20 8.73 7.04 22.55
CA GLN A 20 9.70 6.85 23.63
C GLN A 20 10.99 7.71 23.46
N TYR A 21 11.52 8.14 24.62
CA TYR A 21 12.88 8.63 24.93
C TYR A 21 13.24 10.10 24.67
N LEU A 22 14.04 10.82 25.48
CA LEU A 22 14.44 10.81 26.91
C LEU A 22 15.19 12.14 27.14
N HIS A 23 15.17 12.67 28.36
CA HIS A 23 15.91 13.87 28.77
C HIS A 23 17.40 13.61 29.00
N LEU A 24 18.30 14.28 28.26
CA LEU A 24 19.73 14.47 28.57
C LEU A 24 20.28 15.72 27.85
N ARG A 25 21.40 16.28 28.32
CA ARG A 25 21.81 17.69 28.14
C ARG A 25 23.20 17.82 27.49
N TYR A 26 23.28 18.43 26.32
CA TYR A 26 24.47 19.10 25.77
C TYR A 26 24.05 20.40 25.09
N ASN A 27 24.92 21.39 25.13
CA ASN A 27 24.54 22.77 24.91
C ASN A 27 24.68 23.14 23.43
N ILE A 28 23.72 22.72 22.61
CA ILE A 28 23.46 23.38 21.32
C ILE A 28 23.05 24.81 21.69
N THR A 29 23.85 25.79 21.29
CA THR A 29 23.56 27.20 21.57
C THR A 29 22.17 27.53 21.04
N LYS A 30 21.29 28.00 21.93
CA LYS A 30 19.92 28.39 21.57
C LYS A 30 19.97 29.48 20.50
N THR A 31 19.62 29.14 19.27
CA THR A 31 19.39 30.13 18.21
C THR A 31 17.90 30.52 18.21
N GLU A 32 17.61 31.81 18.05
CA GLU A 32 16.23 32.33 18.06
C GLU A 32 15.44 31.92 16.80
N SER A 33 16.12 31.50 15.73
CA SER A 33 15.58 31.10 14.43
C SER A 33 16.27 29.87 13.86
N PHE A 34 15.53 29.07 13.07
CA PHE A 34 16.09 27.92 12.35
C PHE A 34 17.14 28.42 11.36
N ASN A 35 18.41 28.12 11.61
CA ASN A 35 19.50 28.40 10.70
C ASN A 35 19.86 27.14 9.92
N GLN A 36 19.38 27.07 8.67
CA GLN A 36 19.62 25.93 7.78
C GLN A 36 21.12 25.64 7.60
N PHE A 37 21.96 26.67 7.46
CA PHE A 37 23.40 26.49 7.30
C PHE A 37 24.04 25.84 8.53
N HIS A 38 23.69 26.31 9.72
CA HIS A 38 24.19 25.74 10.97
C HIS A 38 23.71 24.30 11.20
N PHE A 39 22.45 24.01 10.85
CA PHE A 39 21.93 22.64 10.90
C PHE A 39 22.71 21.70 9.98
N TRP A 40 22.94 22.11 8.72
CA TRP A 40 23.69 21.30 7.77
C TRP A 40 25.18 21.18 8.11
N ASP A 41 25.78 22.16 8.77
CA ASP A 41 27.14 22.06 9.30
C ASP A 41 27.24 20.96 10.37
N HIS A 42 26.23 20.88 11.26
CA HIS A 42 26.14 19.77 12.20
C HIS A 42 25.93 18.42 11.50
N VAL A 43 25.05 18.34 10.50
CA VAL A 43 24.86 17.09 9.74
C VAL A 43 26.16 16.68 9.03
N ALA A 44 26.85 17.62 8.40
CA ALA A 44 28.12 17.38 7.71
C ALA A 44 29.21 16.88 8.65
N THR A 45 29.26 17.43 9.87
CA THR A 45 30.26 17.05 10.89
C THR A 45 29.93 15.71 11.53
N PHE A 46 28.69 15.51 12.00
CA PHE A 46 28.29 14.31 12.74
C PHE A 46 28.05 13.10 11.85
N CYS A 47 27.53 13.28 10.64
CA CYS A 47 27.23 12.20 9.70
C CYS A 47 28.29 12.07 8.59
N ALA A 48 29.50 12.60 8.82
CA ALA A 48 30.58 12.64 7.81
C ALA A 48 30.88 11.27 7.20
N SER A 49 30.98 10.22 8.03
CA SER A 49 31.24 8.85 7.58
C SER A 49 30.09 8.28 6.73
N ASP A 50 28.84 8.60 7.07
CA ASP A 50 27.66 8.11 6.36
C ASP A 50 27.48 8.84 5.02
N ILE A 51 27.76 10.14 4.98
CA ILE A 51 27.80 10.96 3.76
C ILE A 51 28.90 10.46 2.82
N GLU A 52 30.08 10.15 3.36
CA GLU A 52 31.17 9.55 2.59
C GLU A 52 30.75 8.18 2.03
N ALA A 53 30.14 7.33 2.87
CA ALA A 53 29.62 6.02 2.47
C ALA A 53 28.58 6.12 1.33
N LEU A 54 27.67 7.09 1.39
CA LEU A 54 26.73 7.37 0.30
C LEU A 54 27.46 7.65 -1.02
N SER A 55 28.57 8.37 -0.96
CA SER A 55 29.34 8.77 -2.14
C SER A 55 30.26 7.67 -2.70
N LYS A 56 30.43 6.54 -1.99
CA LYS A 56 31.29 5.43 -2.42
C LYS A 56 30.65 4.51 -3.46
N CYS A 57 31.49 3.95 -4.32
CA CYS A 57 31.09 3.01 -5.37
C CYS A 57 31.09 1.57 -4.87
N PRO A 58 30.14 0.74 -5.34
CA PRO A 58 30.09 -0.65 -4.93
C PRO A 58 31.24 -1.48 -5.57
N PRO A 59 31.64 -2.62 -4.98
CA PRO A 59 32.64 -3.53 -5.55
C PRO A 59 32.34 -3.97 -7.00
N VAL A 60 33.36 -4.41 -7.77
CA VAL A 60 33.17 -4.82 -9.18
C VAL A 60 32.24 -6.03 -9.17
N ASN A 61 31.29 -6.10 -10.10
CA ASN A 61 30.34 -7.21 -10.23
C ASN A 61 29.39 -7.38 -9.03
N SER A 62 29.41 -6.44 -8.07
CA SER A 62 28.48 -6.47 -6.96
C SER A 62 27.18 -5.72 -7.34
N PRO A 63 26.02 -6.18 -6.84
CA PRO A 63 24.77 -5.55 -7.17
C PRO A 63 24.68 -4.17 -6.50
N THR A 64 24.22 -3.17 -7.25
CA THR A 64 24.07 -1.77 -6.80
C THR A 64 23.20 -1.60 -5.54
N LYS A 65 22.35 -2.59 -5.24
CA LYS A 65 21.53 -2.67 -4.00
C LYS A 65 22.36 -2.70 -2.72
N LEU A 66 23.63 -3.08 -2.77
CA LEU A 66 24.52 -3.09 -1.61
C LEU A 66 24.75 -1.72 -1.00
N ARG A 67 24.42 -0.63 -1.72
CA ARG A 67 24.48 0.73 -1.19
C ARG A 67 23.29 1.09 -0.32
N ASN A 68 22.14 0.44 -0.44
CA ASN A 68 20.92 0.78 0.30
C ASN A 68 21.13 0.93 1.82
N PRO A 69 21.94 0.11 2.51
CA PRO A 69 22.25 0.29 3.92
C PRO A 69 22.88 1.65 4.21
N ALA A 70 23.72 2.21 3.33
CA ALA A 70 24.31 3.53 3.52
C ALA A 70 23.25 4.64 3.64
N ALA A 71 22.15 4.54 2.88
CA ALA A 71 21.02 5.47 3.04
C ALA A 71 20.31 5.29 4.38
N ILE A 72 20.20 4.05 4.87
CA ILE A 72 19.61 3.75 6.18
C ILE A 72 20.51 4.27 7.31
N HIS A 73 21.83 4.12 7.19
CA HIS A 73 22.82 4.67 8.13
C HIS A 73 22.75 6.19 8.19
N PHE A 74 22.84 6.85 7.04
CA PHE A 74 22.67 8.30 6.98
C PHE A 74 21.32 8.74 7.55
N ALA A 75 20.24 8.05 7.21
CA ALA A 75 18.91 8.31 7.74
C ALA A 75 18.86 8.25 9.28
N GLN A 76 19.53 7.27 9.88
CA GLN A 76 19.62 7.14 11.34
C GLN A 76 20.44 8.28 11.94
N CYS A 77 21.65 8.54 11.42
CA CYS A 77 22.47 9.65 11.89
C CYS A 77 21.74 11.00 11.73
N PHE A 78 21.10 11.23 10.58
CA PHE A 78 20.31 12.42 10.30
C PHE A 78 19.16 12.54 11.30
N ARG A 79 18.44 11.46 11.62
CA ARG A 79 17.39 11.47 12.65
C ARG A 79 17.91 11.93 13.99
N ASP A 80 19.10 11.51 14.37
CA ASP A 80 19.71 11.84 15.66
C ASP A 80 20.13 13.31 15.68
N VAL A 81 20.81 13.79 14.64
CA VAL A 81 21.15 15.22 14.46
C VAL A 81 19.89 16.08 14.44
N PHE A 82 18.87 15.64 13.69
CA PHE A 82 17.58 16.31 13.61
C PHE A 82 16.89 16.39 14.97
N SER A 83 16.80 15.27 15.68
CA SER A 83 16.18 15.21 17.01
C SER A 83 16.95 16.07 18.00
N ALA A 84 18.29 16.01 17.99
CA ALA A 84 19.12 16.85 18.84
C ALA A 84 18.92 18.33 18.55
N TYR A 85 18.92 18.73 17.27
CA TYR A 85 18.76 20.12 16.86
C TYR A 85 17.40 20.70 17.28
N PHE A 86 16.31 19.96 17.12
CA PHE A 86 14.96 20.46 17.40
C PHE A 86 14.49 20.23 18.86
N ILE A 87 15.00 19.20 19.55
CA ILE A 87 14.64 18.85 20.93
C ILE A 87 15.69 19.38 21.93
N CYS A 88 16.81 19.94 21.44
CA CYS A 88 17.98 20.32 22.25
C CYS A 88 18.56 19.14 23.04
N ALA A 89 18.57 17.96 22.40
CA ALA A 89 19.15 16.75 22.96
C ALA A 89 20.66 16.67 22.69
N ASP A 90 21.36 15.89 23.50
CA ASP A 90 22.81 15.68 23.41
C ASP A 90 23.20 14.69 22.30
N LEU A 91 24.21 15.01 21.49
CA LEU A 91 24.75 14.17 20.41
C LEU A 91 25.96 13.30 20.82
N SER A 92 26.50 13.45 22.03
CA SER A 92 27.77 12.84 22.46
C SER A 92 27.74 11.34 22.80
N LYS A 93 26.59 10.65 22.73
CA LYS A 93 26.43 9.22 23.12
C LYS A 93 26.12 8.27 21.95
N HIS A 94 26.52 8.61 20.74
CA HIS A 94 26.15 7.89 19.51
C HIS A 94 26.90 6.55 19.27
N SER A 95 27.61 5.97 20.25
CA SER A 95 28.48 4.82 19.97
C SER A 95 27.84 3.43 19.96
N ASP A 96 26.66 3.17 20.55
CA ASP A 96 26.33 1.76 20.90
C ASP A 96 24.88 1.27 20.70
N GLN A 97 24.00 1.97 19.97
CA GLN A 97 22.59 1.52 19.88
C GLN A 97 22.02 1.49 18.47
N ASN A 98 22.46 0.50 17.69
CA ASN A 98 21.57 -0.53 17.13
C ASN A 98 22.38 -1.53 16.30
N PRO A 99 22.40 -2.83 16.65
CA PRO A 99 23.09 -3.83 15.84
C PRO A 99 22.35 -3.98 14.50
N ILE A 100 23.07 -3.67 13.42
CA ILE A 100 22.74 -4.14 12.08
C ILE A 100 22.71 -5.68 12.16
N PRO A 101 21.78 -6.38 11.47
CA PRO A 101 21.86 -7.83 11.35
C PRO A 101 23.24 -8.28 10.85
N ASP A 102 23.80 -9.37 11.37
CA ASP A 102 25.18 -9.81 11.07
C ASP A 102 25.44 -10.20 9.60
N GLU A 103 24.41 -10.18 8.75
CA GLU A 103 24.46 -10.58 7.33
C GLU A 103 24.85 -9.44 6.36
N PHE A 104 25.15 -8.24 6.86
CA PHE A 104 25.48 -7.09 6.01
C PHE A 104 26.98 -7.02 5.64
N VAL A 105 27.26 -6.69 4.37
CA VAL A 105 28.64 -6.43 3.90
C VAL A 105 29.15 -5.16 4.58
N PRO A 106 30.32 -5.20 5.27
CA PRO A 106 30.91 -4.02 5.87
C PRO A 106 31.16 -2.94 4.81
N LEU A 107 30.76 -1.70 5.11
CA LEU A 107 30.99 -0.52 4.26
C LEU A 107 32.48 -0.29 3.93
N ASN A 108 33.38 -0.93 4.68
CA ASN A 108 34.83 -0.89 4.50
C ASN A 108 35.28 -1.53 3.17
N ASP A 109 34.45 -2.35 2.51
CA ASP A 109 34.78 -3.00 1.24
C ASP A 109 34.47 -2.14 -0.01
N PHE A 110 33.92 -0.93 0.18
CA PHE A 110 33.57 -0.01 -0.92
C PHE A 110 34.79 0.80 -1.33
N VAL A 111 35.20 0.69 -2.60
CA VAL A 111 36.44 1.28 -3.12
C VAL A 111 36.14 2.50 -3.98
N VAL A 112 36.86 3.60 -3.75
CA VAL A 112 36.89 4.76 -4.65
C VAL A 112 37.63 4.35 -5.92
N ARG A 113 36.91 4.23 -7.04
CA ARG A 113 37.50 3.86 -8.34
C ARG A 113 37.66 5.05 -9.27
N SER A 114 38.75 5.07 -10.02
CA SER A 114 38.90 5.93 -11.20
C SER A 114 37.80 5.60 -12.22
N GLY A 115 36.85 6.53 -12.42
CA GLY A 115 35.75 6.39 -13.39
C GLY A 115 34.36 6.19 -12.79
N CYS A 116 34.23 6.00 -11.47
CA CYS A 116 32.94 6.02 -10.78
C CYS A 116 32.94 7.17 -9.78
N ARG A 117 32.34 8.29 -10.16
CA ARG A 117 32.21 9.49 -9.32
C ARG A 117 30.75 9.88 -9.26
N PHE A 118 30.14 9.67 -8.10
CA PHE A 118 28.81 10.21 -7.84
C PHE A 118 28.91 11.70 -7.51
N PRO A 119 27.84 12.48 -7.73
CA PRO A 119 27.78 13.87 -7.27
C PRO A 119 27.97 13.95 -5.76
N ASP A 120 28.40 15.10 -5.24
CA ASP A 120 28.52 15.28 -3.80
C ASP A 120 27.16 15.02 -3.11
N ALA A 121 27.14 14.03 -2.21
CA ALA A 121 25.94 13.66 -1.48
C ALA A 121 25.48 14.80 -0.58
N LEU A 122 26.38 15.51 0.09
CA LEU A 122 26.01 16.57 1.03
C LEU A 122 25.31 17.72 0.30
N GLU A 123 25.88 18.20 -0.80
CA GLU A 123 25.29 19.26 -1.61
C GLU A 123 23.93 18.81 -2.19
N THR A 124 23.86 17.58 -2.71
CA THR A 124 22.61 17.05 -3.28
C THR A 124 21.50 16.92 -2.24
N LEU A 125 21.82 16.45 -1.03
CA LEU A 125 20.85 16.28 0.05
C LEU A 125 20.38 17.63 0.60
N ARG A 126 21.32 18.57 0.80
CA ARG A 126 21.01 19.94 1.24
C ARG A 126 20.02 20.65 0.31
N ASP A 127 20.16 20.42 -0.99
CA ASP A 127 19.34 21.08 -2.01
C ASP A 127 18.06 20.29 -2.33
N ALA A 128 17.96 19.02 -1.91
CA ALA A 128 16.86 18.13 -2.28
C ALA A 128 15.50 18.59 -1.75
N CYS A 129 15.49 19.20 -0.56
CA CYS A 129 14.27 19.55 0.12
C CYS A 129 14.18 21.06 0.35
N ILE A 130 13.37 21.72 -0.49
CA ILE A 130 13.08 23.15 -0.38
C ILE A 130 11.98 23.33 0.67
N PHE A 131 12.30 24.05 1.73
CA PHE A 131 11.32 24.46 2.74
C PHE A 131 11.43 25.95 3.00
N ASP A 132 10.29 26.56 3.28
CA ASP A 132 10.25 27.92 3.75
C ASP A 132 10.76 27.96 5.20
N ALA A 133 11.96 28.50 5.39
CA ALA A 133 12.58 28.60 6.71
C ALA A 133 11.73 29.44 7.68
N GLU A 134 10.87 30.33 7.17
CA GLU A 134 9.94 31.13 7.95
C GLU A 134 8.76 30.30 8.49
N GLU A 135 8.49 29.12 7.93
CA GLU A 135 7.44 28.22 8.40
C GLU A 135 7.83 27.42 9.65
N PHE A 136 9.12 27.31 9.99
CA PHE A 136 9.54 26.64 11.22
C PHE A 136 9.42 27.58 12.41
N GLY A 137 8.53 27.24 13.33
CA GLY A 137 8.53 27.87 14.66
C GLY A 137 9.93 27.77 15.28
N ARG A 138 10.45 28.93 15.73
CA ARG A 138 11.74 29.15 16.42
C ARG A 138 12.40 27.87 16.91
N SER A 139 13.58 27.51 16.37
CA SER A 139 14.37 26.33 16.76
C SER A 139 14.95 26.37 18.18
N GLY A 140 14.55 27.32 19.01
CA GLY A 140 15.07 27.52 20.36
C GLY A 140 14.45 26.58 21.39
N CYS A 141 14.57 25.26 21.22
CA CYS A 141 13.99 24.22 22.07
C CYS A 141 12.47 24.33 22.22
N CYS A 142 11.72 23.25 22.01
CA CYS A 142 10.27 23.20 22.31
C CYS A 142 9.91 23.41 23.82
N ASN A 143 10.81 23.97 24.63
CA ASN A 143 10.75 24.07 26.09
C ASN A 143 9.89 25.21 26.64
N ASN A 144 9.31 26.09 25.82
CA ASN A 144 8.29 27.02 26.32
C ASN A 144 6.92 26.39 26.02
N GLY A 145 6.47 25.57 26.98
CA GLY A 145 5.34 24.65 26.85
C GLY A 145 4.14 25.20 26.08
N GLY A 146 3.75 24.49 25.02
CA GLY A 146 2.41 24.64 24.44
C GLY A 146 2.25 24.34 22.95
N SER A 147 3.31 24.26 22.15
CA SER A 147 3.15 24.11 20.69
C SER A 147 3.40 22.68 20.22
N THR A 148 2.34 21.85 20.16
CA THR A 148 2.32 20.59 19.40
C THR A 148 2.60 20.81 17.90
N ASN A 149 2.58 22.06 17.42
CA ASN A 149 2.73 22.42 16.00
C ASN A 149 4.20 22.38 15.52
N CYS A 150 5.19 22.69 16.37
CA CYS A 150 6.60 22.68 15.95
C CYS A 150 7.08 21.29 15.53
N ALA A 151 6.65 20.24 16.25
CA ALA A 151 7.01 18.85 15.95
C ALA A 151 6.39 18.34 14.63
N GLN A 152 5.23 18.86 14.24
CA GLN A 152 4.56 18.44 13.01
C GLN A 152 5.20 19.08 11.77
N GLN A 153 5.65 20.33 11.86
CA GLN A 153 6.33 21.01 10.75
C GLN A 153 7.74 20.42 10.51
N SER A 154 8.45 20.09 11.59
CA SER A 154 9.78 19.47 11.54
C SER A 154 9.73 18.03 10.95
N LEU A 155 8.66 17.26 11.22
CA LEU A 155 8.51 15.90 10.68
C LEU A 155 8.54 15.83 9.14
N ASN A 156 8.07 16.88 8.44
CA ASN A 156 8.10 16.93 6.97
C ASN A 156 9.52 17.08 6.41
N LEU A 157 10.33 17.96 7.02
CA LEU A 157 11.76 18.11 6.69
C LEU A 157 12.48 16.78 6.94
N PHE A 158 12.29 16.21 8.12
CA PHE A 158 12.85 14.91 8.45
C PHE A 158 12.47 13.83 7.41
N THR A 159 11.19 13.70 7.09
CA THR A 159 10.70 12.70 6.12
C THR A 159 11.26 12.93 4.71
N CYS A 160 11.37 14.19 4.29
CA CYS A 160 11.94 14.53 2.98
C CYS A 160 13.42 14.16 2.90
N GLU A 161 14.21 14.50 3.90
CA GLU A 161 15.67 14.23 3.91
C GLU A 161 15.99 12.75 3.99
N MET A 162 15.25 12.02 4.82
CA MET A 162 15.28 10.56 4.85
C MET A 162 14.99 9.96 3.47
N GLN A 163 14.05 10.54 2.74
CA GLN A 163 13.75 10.13 1.38
C GLN A 163 14.84 10.56 0.39
N ALA A 164 15.40 11.76 0.55
CA ALA A 164 16.47 12.28 -0.30
C ALA A 164 17.69 11.36 -0.28
N ALA A 165 18.08 10.86 0.90
CA ALA A 165 19.17 9.88 1.05
C ALA A 165 18.89 8.60 0.27
N GLU A 166 17.68 8.06 0.37
CA GLU A 166 17.28 6.93 -0.46
C GLU A 166 17.33 7.27 -1.95
N GLN A 167 16.70 8.38 -2.37
CA GLN A 167 16.67 8.79 -3.77
C GLN A 167 18.06 9.06 -4.33
N TYR A 168 18.99 9.55 -3.54
CA TYR A 168 20.37 9.75 -3.93
C TYR A 168 21.00 8.44 -4.38
N ILE A 169 20.86 7.37 -3.59
CA ILE A 169 21.30 6.03 -3.99
C ILE A 169 20.56 5.56 -5.24
N ARG A 170 19.26 5.81 -5.34
CA ARG A 170 18.45 5.40 -6.50
C ARG A 170 18.90 6.08 -7.80
N CYS A 171 19.01 7.40 -7.79
CA CYS A 171 19.37 8.21 -8.95
C CYS A 171 20.81 7.96 -9.38
N THR A 172 21.74 7.80 -8.44
CA THR A 172 23.14 7.44 -8.75
C THR A 172 23.28 6.01 -9.29
N ASN A 173 22.48 5.07 -8.80
CA ASN A 173 22.42 3.71 -9.37
C ASN A 173 21.77 3.69 -10.77
N ALA A 174 20.85 4.61 -11.07
CA ALA A 174 20.31 4.77 -12.42
C ALA A 174 21.31 5.46 -13.37
N GLN A 175 22.20 6.31 -12.84
CA GLN A 175 23.26 6.96 -13.60
C GLN A 175 24.33 5.99 -14.10
N SER A 176 24.54 4.87 -13.42
CA SER A 176 25.40 3.78 -13.91
C SER A 176 24.69 2.86 -14.94
N SER A 177 23.46 3.19 -15.34
CA SER A 177 22.71 2.44 -16.35
C SER A 177 22.89 2.99 -17.77
N THR A 178 22.37 2.25 -18.75
CA THR A 178 22.35 2.66 -20.17
C THR A 178 21.52 3.92 -20.45
N LYS A 179 20.74 4.43 -19.49
CA LYS A 179 19.97 5.68 -19.59
C LYS A 179 20.13 6.51 -18.32
N PRO A 180 21.27 7.20 -18.14
CA PRO A 180 21.47 8.03 -16.97
C PRO A 180 20.46 9.18 -16.93
N PRO A 181 20.00 9.61 -15.74
CA PRO A 181 19.31 10.89 -15.61
C PRO A 181 20.27 12.00 -16.05
N LEU A 182 19.75 13.00 -16.78
CA LEU A 182 20.53 14.16 -17.23
C LEU A 182 21.15 14.94 -16.05
N ASN A 183 20.50 14.92 -14.89
CA ASN A 183 20.96 15.56 -13.67
C ASN A 183 20.51 14.74 -12.44
N THR A 184 21.47 14.17 -11.72
CA THR A 184 21.21 13.37 -10.51
C THR A 184 20.65 14.22 -9.38
N SER A 185 21.09 15.47 -9.21
CA SER A 185 20.54 16.37 -8.18
C SER A 185 19.07 16.69 -8.45
N ALA A 186 18.70 16.96 -9.71
CA ALA A 186 17.29 17.14 -10.09
C ALA A 186 16.47 15.87 -9.84
N CYS A 187 17.02 14.68 -10.17
CA CYS A 187 16.37 13.40 -9.88
C CYS A 187 16.12 13.19 -8.38
N VAL A 188 17.07 13.57 -7.52
CA VAL A 188 16.91 13.46 -6.06
C VAL A 188 15.85 14.45 -5.58
N THR A 189 15.98 15.73 -5.95
CA THR A 189 15.09 16.82 -5.55
C THR A 189 13.63 16.53 -5.93
N ASP A 190 13.38 16.17 -7.20
CA ASP A 190 12.04 15.87 -7.71
C ASP A 190 11.38 14.68 -7.01
N ASN A 191 12.19 13.73 -6.52
CA ASN A 191 11.68 12.51 -5.90
C ASN A 191 11.64 12.55 -4.37
N ALA A 192 12.51 13.31 -3.73
CA ALA A 192 12.55 13.48 -2.28
C ALA A 192 11.32 14.24 -1.79
N GLN A 193 11.00 15.35 -2.46
CA GLN A 193 9.87 16.21 -2.10
C GLN A 193 8.54 15.46 -2.15
N LYS A 194 8.41 14.48 -3.06
CA LYS A 194 7.21 13.62 -3.16
C LYS A 194 6.90 12.84 -1.90
N ALA A 195 7.87 12.47 -1.08
CA ALA A 195 7.62 11.77 0.18
C ALA A 195 6.93 12.64 1.25
N THR A 196 6.94 13.97 1.09
CA THR A 196 6.18 14.85 1.99
C THR A 196 4.68 14.78 1.77
N TRP A 197 4.22 14.27 0.63
CA TRP A 197 2.79 14.17 0.33
C TRP A 197 2.33 12.78 -0.13
N LEU A 198 3.25 11.87 -0.47
CA LEU A 198 2.98 10.46 -0.69
C LEU A 198 3.42 9.62 0.52
N PRO A 199 2.65 8.62 0.92
CA PRO A 199 3.04 7.74 2.00
C PRO A 199 4.21 6.85 1.53
N LYS A 200 5.38 7.03 2.15
CA LYS A 200 6.65 6.35 1.81
C LYS A 200 6.51 4.84 1.73
N ASP A 201 5.73 4.30 2.64
CA ASP A 201 5.34 2.90 2.79
C ASP A 201 4.76 2.25 1.52
N PHE A 202 4.26 3.05 0.58
CA PHE A 202 3.64 2.57 -0.64
C PHE A 202 4.55 2.74 -1.88
N LEU A 203 5.73 3.35 -1.70
CA LEU A 203 6.70 3.56 -2.75
C LEU A 203 7.53 2.29 -2.94
N VAL A 204 7.23 1.54 -4.00
CA VAL A 204 7.98 0.32 -4.35
C VAL A 204 9.13 0.72 -5.25
N PHE A 205 10.38 0.49 -4.84
CA PHE A 205 11.53 0.72 -5.71
C PHE A 205 12.37 -0.53 -5.89
N SER A 206 12.57 -0.90 -7.15
CA SER A 206 13.23 -2.13 -7.54
C SER A 206 14.72 -1.98 -7.89
N GLY A 207 15.36 -0.84 -7.69
CA GLY A 207 16.75 -0.65 -8.16
C GLY A 207 16.93 -0.81 -9.67
N ALA A 208 15.83 -0.84 -10.43
CA ALA A 208 15.88 -1.06 -11.86
C ALA A 208 16.39 0.21 -12.54
N PRO A 209 17.17 0.07 -13.62
CA PRO A 209 17.74 1.21 -14.34
C PRO A 209 16.68 2.10 -15.00
N SER A 210 15.49 1.53 -15.25
CA SER A 210 14.36 2.26 -15.82
C SER A 210 13.06 1.74 -15.24
N CYS A 211 12.15 2.66 -14.93
CA CYS A 211 10.84 2.33 -14.37
C CYS A 211 9.76 2.30 -15.46
N PRO A 212 8.76 1.41 -15.34
CA PRO A 212 7.62 1.43 -16.24
C PRO A 212 6.81 2.70 -16.02
N LYS A 213 6.45 3.39 -17.11
CA LYS A 213 5.58 4.56 -17.04
C LYS A 213 4.24 4.21 -16.37
N ALA A 214 3.70 5.16 -15.59
CA ALA A 214 2.39 5.03 -14.94
C ALA A 214 1.28 4.59 -15.90
N SER A 215 1.28 5.10 -17.15
CA SER A 215 0.31 4.69 -18.17
C SER A 215 0.38 3.19 -18.49
N LYS A 216 1.57 2.60 -18.60
CA LYS A 216 1.73 1.16 -18.84
C LYS A 216 1.22 0.32 -17.67
N LEU A 217 1.47 0.77 -16.43
CA LEU A 217 0.95 0.12 -15.23
C LEU A 217 -0.58 0.17 -15.19
N LEU A 218 -1.17 1.33 -15.49
CA LEU A 218 -2.62 1.51 -15.56
C LEU A 218 -3.26 0.67 -16.67
N SER A 219 -2.65 0.61 -17.86
CA SER A 219 -3.10 -0.26 -18.93
C SER A 219 -3.05 -1.73 -18.54
N THR A 220 -1.97 -2.17 -17.88
CA THR A 220 -1.83 -3.55 -17.38
C THR A 220 -2.93 -3.91 -16.39
N LEU A 221 -3.31 -2.95 -15.54
CA LEU A 221 -4.39 -3.08 -14.58
C LEU A 221 -5.77 -3.16 -15.25
N ALA A 222 -6.01 -2.28 -16.22
CA ALA A 222 -7.25 -2.26 -17.00
C ALA A 222 -7.43 -3.59 -17.76
N ILE A 223 -6.37 -4.07 -18.42
CA ILE A 223 -6.34 -5.37 -19.09
C ILE A 223 -6.62 -6.50 -18.09
N SER A 224 -5.99 -6.47 -16.91
CA SER A 224 -6.24 -7.47 -15.85
C SER A 224 -7.73 -7.49 -15.43
N ASN A 225 -8.38 -6.34 -15.31
CA ASN A 225 -9.82 -6.26 -15.00
C ASN A 225 -10.69 -6.79 -16.15
N ILE A 226 -10.32 -6.53 -17.40
CA ILE A 226 -11.00 -7.08 -18.59
C ILE A 226 -10.86 -8.61 -18.62
N ILE A 227 -9.65 -9.13 -18.40
CA ILE A 227 -9.40 -10.58 -18.32
C ILE A 227 -10.22 -11.20 -17.18
N ALA A 228 -10.24 -10.59 -16.00
CA ALA A 228 -11.03 -11.07 -14.87
C ALA A 228 -12.52 -11.12 -15.21
N LEU A 229 -13.05 -10.12 -15.91
CA LEU A 229 -14.42 -10.12 -16.42
C LEU A 229 -14.64 -11.26 -17.42
N PHE A 230 -13.76 -11.43 -18.42
CA PHE A 230 -13.85 -12.54 -19.36
C PHE A 230 -13.78 -13.91 -18.67
N CYS A 231 -12.91 -14.08 -17.68
CA CYS A 231 -12.84 -15.31 -16.88
C CYS A 231 -14.14 -15.55 -16.12
N ALA A 232 -14.68 -14.53 -15.45
CA ALA A 232 -15.97 -14.65 -14.80
C ALA A 232 -17.05 -15.09 -15.81
N VAL A 233 -17.04 -14.50 -17.01
CA VAL A 233 -17.94 -14.83 -18.12
C VAL A 233 -17.79 -16.29 -18.59
N LEU A 234 -16.56 -16.74 -18.82
CA LEU A 234 -16.27 -18.06 -19.39
C LEU A 234 -16.38 -19.19 -18.36
N PHE A 235 -16.10 -18.96 -17.08
CA PHE A 235 -16.11 -20.02 -16.07
C PHE A 235 -17.46 -20.16 -15.35
N ASN A 236 -18.49 -19.42 -15.76
CA ASN A 236 -19.84 -19.66 -15.30
C ASN A 236 -20.43 -20.91 -15.98
N THR A 237 -20.30 -22.06 -15.31
CA THR A 237 -20.81 -23.36 -15.77
C THR A 237 -22.31 -23.34 -16.07
N HIS A 238 -23.09 -22.48 -15.41
CA HIS A 238 -24.51 -22.32 -15.70
C HIS A 238 -24.76 -21.62 -17.03
N LEU A 239 -23.98 -20.60 -17.39
CA LEU A 239 -24.07 -19.96 -18.71
C LEU A 239 -23.87 -21.00 -19.82
N TRP A 240 -22.83 -21.81 -19.74
CA TRP A 240 -22.58 -22.86 -20.74
C TRP A 240 -23.71 -23.90 -20.78
N LYS A 241 -24.24 -24.31 -19.62
CA LYS A 241 -25.41 -25.20 -19.58
C LYS A 241 -26.66 -24.57 -20.20
N THR A 242 -26.81 -23.25 -20.14
CA THR A 242 -27.97 -22.54 -20.71
C THR A 242 -27.79 -22.26 -22.20
N LEU A 243 -26.57 -21.90 -22.63
CA LEU A 243 -26.24 -21.62 -24.04
C LEU A 243 -26.17 -22.90 -24.88
N PHE A 244 -25.67 -23.99 -24.32
CA PHE A 244 -25.47 -25.26 -25.06
C PHE A 244 -26.43 -26.37 -24.65
N GLY A 245 -27.20 -26.20 -23.57
CA GLY A 245 -28.23 -27.14 -23.17
C GLY A 245 -29.56 -26.85 -23.84
N LYS A 246 -30.29 -27.90 -24.26
CA LYS A 246 -31.67 -27.81 -24.77
C LYS A 246 -32.72 -27.43 -23.70
N SER A 247 -32.28 -27.03 -22.51
CA SER A 247 -33.15 -26.75 -21.38
C SER A 247 -33.76 -25.37 -21.48
N LYS A 248 -35.10 -25.27 -21.44
CA LYS A 248 -35.83 -24.01 -21.34
C LYS A 248 -35.43 -23.22 -20.09
N SER A 249 -35.56 -21.89 -20.20
CA SER A 249 -35.28 -20.86 -19.21
C SER A 249 -35.69 -21.28 -17.79
N TRP A 250 -34.71 -21.45 -16.91
CA TRP A 250 -34.98 -21.58 -15.48
C TRP A 250 -35.28 -20.18 -14.94
N GLU A 251 -36.52 -19.94 -14.52
CA GLU A 251 -36.83 -18.80 -13.66
C GLU A 251 -36.10 -19.03 -12.32
N TYR A 252 -35.00 -18.30 -12.12
CA TYR A 252 -34.27 -18.32 -10.86
C TYR A 252 -35.07 -17.54 -9.81
N THR A 253 -35.89 -18.25 -9.04
CA THR A 253 -36.58 -17.69 -7.87
C THR A 253 -35.68 -17.67 -6.63
N GLU A 254 -34.61 -18.48 -6.64
CA GLU A 254 -33.78 -18.74 -5.47
C GLU A 254 -32.29 -18.52 -5.72
N ILE A 255 -31.65 -17.78 -4.82
CA ILE A 255 -30.20 -17.54 -4.85
C ILE A 255 -29.53 -18.50 -3.88
N LYS A 256 -28.53 -19.23 -4.38
CA LYS A 256 -27.72 -20.14 -3.59
C LYS A 256 -26.44 -19.42 -3.17
N LEU A 257 -26.38 -18.82 -1.99
CA LEU A 257 -25.10 -18.31 -1.49
C LEU A 257 -24.15 -19.50 -1.23
N ASN A 258 -22.96 -19.47 -1.81
CA ASN A 258 -21.93 -20.48 -1.62
C ASN A 258 -20.76 -19.86 -0.88
N PHE A 259 -20.59 -20.24 0.39
CA PHE A 259 -19.52 -19.68 1.22
C PHE A 259 -18.13 -20.03 0.71
N LEU A 260 -17.94 -21.25 0.21
CA LEU A 260 -16.64 -21.69 -0.31
C LEU A 260 -16.22 -20.84 -1.52
N SER A 261 -17.18 -20.49 -2.37
CA SER A 261 -16.99 -19.57 -3.49
C SER A 261 -16.54 -18.18 -3.04
N MET A 262 -17.14 -17.65 -1.97
CA MET A 262 -16.75 -16.36 -1.39
C MET A 262 -15.35 -16.41 -0.77
N LEU A 263 -15.04 -17.45 0.02
CA LEU A 263 -13.70 -17.66 0.58
C LEU A 263 -12.64 -17.80 -0.50
N TRP A 264 -12.96 -18.50 -1.59
CA TRP A 264 -12.06 -18.61 -2.73
C TRP A 264 -11.76 -17.24 -3.34
N SER A 265 -12.80 -16.43 -3.57
CA SER A 265 -12.65 -15.06 -4.09
C SER A 265 -11.77 -14.21 -3.16
N ILE A 266 -12.04 -14.20 -1.85
CA ILE A 266 -11.21 -13.50 -0.86
C ILE A 266 -9.77 -14.03 -0.88
N GLY A 267 -9.59 -15.35 -0.91
CA GLY A 267 -8.29 -16.01 -0.94
C GLY A 267 -7.46 -15.59 -2.16
N VAL A 268 -8.07 -15.55 -3.35
CA VAL A 268 -7.44 -15.06 -4.58
C VAL A 268 -6.95 -13.61 -4.41
N GLN A 269 -7.79 -12.75 -3.83
CA GLN A 269 -7.46 -11.33 -3.67
C GLN A 269 -6.35 -11.09 -2.63
N ILE A 270 -6.25 -11.93 -1.58
CA ILE A 270 -5.15 -11.89 -0.59
C ILE A 270 -3.86 -12.49 -1.15
N SER A 271 -3.95 -13.56 -1.94
CA SER A 271 -2.76 -14.25 -2.42
C SER A 271 -2.02 -13.48 -3.51
N ILE A 272 -2.71 -12.65 -4.31
CA ILE A 272 -2.06 -11.81 -5.33
C ILE A 272 -0.97 -10.89 -4.74
N PRO A 273 -1.26 -10.00 -3.75
CA PRO A 273 -0.23 -9.14 -3.17
C PRO A 273 0.87 -9.94 -2.47
N PHE A 274 0.55 -11.12 -1.94
CA PHE A 274 1.55 -12.01 -1.36
C PHE A 274 2.49 -12.60 -2.43
N ILE A 275 1.97 -13.10 -3.54
CA ILE A 275 2.80 -13.63 -4.63
C ILE A 275 3.64 -12.50 -5.24
N MET A 276 3.07 -11.31 -5.39
CA MET A 276 3.81 -10.13 -5.84
C MET A 276 4.96 -9.78 -4.90
N GLY A 277 4.71 -9.74 -3.59
CA GLY A 277 5.78 -9.46 -2.63
C GLY A 277 6.88 -10.51 -2.68
N VAL A 278 6.57 -11.81 -2.87
CA VAL A 278 7.60 -12.86 -2.96
C VAL A 278 8.45 -12.64 -4.20
N ILE A 279 7.82 -12.29 -5.32
CA ILE A 279 8.50 -12.02 -6.59
C ILE A 279 9.40 -10.78 -6.47
N LEU A 280 8.96 -9.77 -5.73
CA LEU A 280 9.74 -8.56 -5.46
C LEU A 280 10.91 -8.88 -4.51
N GLU A 281 10.70 -9.63 -3.43
CA GLU A 281 11.78 -10.05 -2.52
C GLU A 281 12.84 -10.91 -3.23
N LYS A 282 12.42 -11.86 -4.07
CA LYS A 282 13.33 -12.68 -4.89
C LYS A 282 14.14 -11.86 -5.90
N GLN A 283 13.69 -10.66 -6.23
CA GLN A 283 14.43 -9.71 -7.07
C GLN A 283 15.36 -8.82 -6.23
N GLY A 284 15.42 -9.03 -4.92
CA GLY A 284 16.28 -8.34 -3.97
C GLY A 284 15.65 -7.10 -3.34
N TYR A 285 14.32 -7.00 -3.31
CA TYR A 285 13.61 -5.85 -2.73
C TYR A 285 13.13 -6.13 -1.33
N THR A 286 13.23 -5.11 -0.47
CA THR A 286 12.58 -5.14 0.84
C THR A 286 11.10 -4.84 0.64
N VAL A 287 10.23 -5.79 0.97
CA VAL A 287 8.78 -5.63 0.85
C VAL A 287 8.19 -5.59 2.25
N ASN A 288 7.50 -4.49 2.57
CA ASN A 288 6.60 -4.51 3.69
C ASN A 288 5.28 -5.16 3.26
N TRP A 289 5.11 -6.42 3.62
CA TRP A 289 3.98 -7.27 3.27
C TRP A 289 2.61 -6.68 3.61
N ILE A 290 2.50 -6.08 4.80
CA ILE A 290 1.25 -5.51 5.29
C ILE A 290 0.89 -4.28 4.45
N GLN A 291 1.86 -3.44 4.15
CA GLN A 291 1.66 -2.24 3.34
C GLN A 291 1.34 -2.59 1.89
N GLN A 292 2.03 -3.58 1.32
CA GLN A 292 1.72 -4.10 -0.01
C GLN A 292 0.28 -4.62 -0.08
N ALA A 293 -0.19 -5.31 0.97
CA ALA A 293 -1.58 -5.75 1.06
C ALA A 293 -2.55 -4.57 1.14
N PHE A 294 -2.28 -3.55 1.97
CA PHE A 294 -3.10 -2.33 2.04
C PHE A 294 -3.13 -1.55 0.73
N LEU A 295 -2.01 -1.46 0.03
CA LEU A 295 -1.94 -0.83 -1.30
C LEU A 295 -2.85 -1.57 -2.28
N TRP A 296 -2.82 -2.90 -2.20
CA TRP A 296 -3.59 -3.78 -3.06
C TRP A 296 -5.10 -3.63 -2.87
N THR A 297 -5.56 -3.33 -1.66
CA THR A 297 -7.00 -3.21 -1.37
C THR A 297 -7.64 -1.97 -1.99
N VAL A 298 -6.84 -0.96 -2.33
CA VAL A 298 -7.27 0.30 -2.94
C VAL A 298 -7.47 0.18 -4.45
N ARG A 299 -6.94 -0.90 -5.05
CA ARG A 299 -7.02 -1.15 -6.49
C ARG A 299 -8.49 -1.16 -6.97
N PRO A 300 -8.79 -0.53 -8.12
CA PRO A 300 -10.08 -0.69 -8.78
C PRO A 300 -10.30 -2.14 -9.24
N ARG A 301 -11.43 -2.72 -8.84
CA ARG A 301 -11.79 -4.13 -9.08
C ARG A 301 -13.06 -4.24 -9.93
N ALA A 302 -13.11 -5.25 -10.79
CA ALA A 302 -14.21 -5.41 -11.75
C ALA A 302 -15.53 -5.92 -11.13
N ALA A 303 -15.65 -6.02 -9.80
CA ALA A 303 -16.80 -6.64 -9.13
C ALA A 303 -18.13 -5.96 -9.48
N SER A 304 -18.15 -4.63 -9.52
CA SER A 304 -19.33 -3.85 -9.94
C SER A 304 -19.69 -4.09 -11.42
N ILE A 305 -18.69 -4.23 -12.29
CA ILE A 305 -18.91 -4.55 -13.70
C ILE A 305 -19.46 -5.97 -13.86
N ILE A 306 -18.92 -6.95 -13.10
CA ILE A 306 -19.43 -8.33 -13.07
C ILE A 306 -20.88 -8.35 -12.57
N ALA A 307 -21.24 -7.46 -11.65
CA ALA A 307 -22.61 -7.33 -11.17
C ALA A 307 -23.61 -6.83 -12.23
N ILE A 308 -23.16 -6.14 -13.28
CA ILE A 308 -24.04 -5.83 -14.41
C ILE A 308 -24.61 -7.11 -15.03
N ALA A 309 -23.79 -8.17 -15.16
CA ALA A 309 -24.24 -9.47 -15.66
C ALA A 309 -25.29 -10.14 -14.75
N GLY A 310 -25.22 -9.91 -13.44
CA GLY A 310 -26.19 -10.42 -12.46
C GLY A 310 -27.61 -9.85 -12.61
N PHE A 311 -27.75 -8.64 -13.17
CA PHE A 311 -29.07 -8.08 -13.47
C PHE A 311 -29.76 -8.75 -14.66
N PHE A 312 -28.99 -9.28 -15.61
CA PHE A 312 -29.53 -9.93 -16.80
C PHE A 312 -29.92 -11.39 -16.54
N ASN A 313 -29.23 -12.08 -15.64
CA ASN A 313 -29.49 -13.49 -15.37
C ASN A 313 -29.11 -13.87 -13.93
N GLY A 314 -30.06 -14.47 -13.20
CA GLY A 314 -29.92 -14.82 -11.79
C GLY A 314 -28.74 -15.75 -11.47
N SER A 315 -28.31 -16.59 -12.42
CA SER A 315 -27.12 -17.44 -12.25
C SER A 315 -25.82 -16.63 -12.07
N TRP A 316 -25.74 -15.44 -12.68
CA TRP A 316 -24.62 -14.52 -12.52
C TRP A 316 -24.65 -13.80 -11.18
N MET A 317 -25.85 -13.68 -10.59
CA MET A 317 -26.03 -12.92 -9.38
C MET A 317 -25.27 -13.54 -8.21
N GLU A 318 -25.26 -14.88 -8.08
CA GLU A 318 -24.45 -15.57 -7.06
C GLU A 318 -22.96 -15.21 -7.17
N HIS A 319 -22.40 -15.28 -8.37
CA HIS A 319 -20.98 -14.96 -8.58
C HIS A 319 -20.70 -13.48 -8.31
N ALA A 320 -21.54 -12.58 -8.84
CA ALA A 320 -21.44 -11.15 -8.63
C ALA A 320 -21.52 -10.76 -7.15
N ILE A 321 -22.42 -11.37 -6.37
CA ILE A 321 -22.52 -11.13 -4.92
C ILE A 321 -21.21 -11.51 -4.23
N ASN A 322 -20.66 -12.68 -4.55
CA ASN A 322 -19.42 -13.14 -3.90
C ASN A 322 -18.25 -12.19 -4.18
N GLU A 323 -18.11 -11.73 -5.43
CA GLU A 323 -17.08 -10.76 -5.81
C GLU A 323 -17.32 -9.38 -5.19
N MET A 324 -18.57 -8.88 -5.15
CA MET A 324 -18.90 -7.61 -4.49
C MET A 324 -18.68 -7.66 -2.99
N VAL A 325 -19.06 -8.75 -2.31
CA VAL A 325 -18.82 -8.92 -0.87
C VAL A 325 -17.33 -8.95 -0.59
N ALA A 326 -16.53 -9.66 -1.40
CA ALA A 326 -15.08 -9.60 -1.30
C ALA A 326 -14.60 -8.15 -1.48
N ASP A 327 -15.04 -7.45 -2.53
CA ASP A 327 -14.67 -6.07 -2.82
C ASP A 327 -14.93 -5.12 -1.64
N LEU A 328 -16.14 -5.19 -1.08
CA LEU A 328 -16.59 -4.44 0.08
C LEU A 328 -15.81 -4.79 1.36
N LEU A 329 -15.47 -6.06 1.59
CA LEU A 329 -14.65 -6.47 2.74
C LEU A 329 -13.24 -5.88 2.69
N PHE A 330 -12.64 -5.83 1.50
CA PHE A 330 -11.34 -5.18 1.30
C PHE A 330 -11.44 -3.65 1.28
N ALA A 331 -12.62 -3.07 1.12
CA ALA A 331 -12.80 -1.63 1.31
C ALA A 331 -12.50 -1.21 2.76
N ILE A 332 -12.71 -2.09 3.74
CA ILE A 332 -12.42 -1.81 5.17
C ILE A 332 -10.93 -1.51 5.40
N PRO A 333 -9.97 -2.39 5.05
CA PRO A 333 -8.56 -2.05 5.14
C PRO A 333 -8.17 -0.90 4.20
N ALA A 334 -8.86 -0.74 3.05
CA ALA A 334 -8.67 0.43 2.18
C ALA A 334 -9.10 1.76 2.84
N VAL A 335 -9.98 1.75 3.86
CA VAL A 335 -10.32 2.96 4.64
C VAL A 335 -9.07 3.56 5.26
N ASN A 336 -8.08 2.78 5.72
CA ASN A 336 -6.85 3.37 6.27
C ASN A 336 -6.11 4.20 5.22
N PHE A 337 -6.00 3.67 4.00
CA PHE A 337 -5.38 4.38 2.89
C PHE A 337 -6.24 5.59 2.45
N ALA A 338 -7.55 5.43 2.41
CA ALA A 338 -8.49 6.48 2.03
C ALA A 338 -8.54 7.60 3.08
N VAL A 339 -8.42 7.28 4.37
CA VAL A 339 -8.24 8.23 5.48
C VAL A 339 -6.94 8.98 5.30
N PHE A 340 -5.84 8.28 4.99
CA PHE A 340 -4.58 8.95 4.69
C PHE A 340 -4.74 9.92 3.51
N ALA A 341 -5.27 9.42 2.40
CA ALA A 341 -5.52 10.19 1.19
C ALA A 341 -6.46 11.38 1.43
N ALA A 342 -7.46 11.25 2.31
CA ALA A 342 -8.50 12.24 2.61
C ALA A 342 -8.11 13.27 3.69
N ILE A 343 -7.33 12.89 4.71
CA ILE A 343 -7.13 13.70 5.94
C ILE A 343 -5.73 14.31 6.03
N PHE A 344 -4.70 13.63 5.53
CA PHE A 344 -3.34 14.18 5.56
C PHE A 344 -3.03 15.37 4.62
N PRO A 345 -3.82 15.73 3.59
CA PRO A 345 -3.31 16.63 2.57
C PRO A 345 -3.42 18.12 2.85
N ASN A 346 -4.13 18.51 3.90
CA ASN A 346 -4.19 19.92 4.32
C ASN A 346 -3.08 20.31 5.29
N LYS A 347 -2.15 19.39 5.60
CA LYS A 347 -1.05 19.69 6.55
C LYS A 347 0.29 20.01 5.89
N THR A 348 0.47 19.72 4.59
CA THR A 348 1.69 20.08 3.89
C THR A 348 1.43 21.26 2.95
N ARG A 349 2.02 22.41 3.27
CA ARG A 349 1.99 23.63 2.44
C ARG A 349 3.02 23.60 1.31
N ASN A 350 3.59 22.43 1.02
CA ASN A 350 4.67 22.29 0.07
C ASN A 350 4.22 22.79 -1.34
N PRO A 351 4.83 23.85 -1.88
CA PRO A 351 4.45 24.42 -3.17
C PRO A 351 4.73 23.47 -4.35
N ALA A 352 5.59 22.46 -4.17
CA ALA A 352 5.89 21.45 -5.18
C ALA A 352 4.79 20.38 -5.36
N LYS A 353 3.71 20.45 -4.57
CA LYS A 353 2.59 19.51 -4.63
C LYS A 353 1.84 19.62 -5.97
N PRO A 354 1.71 18.54 -6.76
CA PRO A 354 1.10 18.59 -8.08
C PRO A 354 -0.44 18.68 -8.01
N ASP A 355 -1.07 19.29 -9.02
CA ASP A 355 -2.54 19.39 -9.11
C ASP A 355 -3.27 18.03 -9.12
N THR A 356 -2.61 16.97 -9.60
CA THR A 356 -3.11 15.59 -9.58
C THR A 356 -3.40 15.10 -8.16
N TYR A 357 -2.81 15.75 -7.16
CA TYR A 357 -3.10 15.47 -5.77
C TYR A 357 -4.56 15.73 -5.40
N LYS A 358 -5.20 16.75 -5.99
CA LYS A 358 -6.63 17.04 -5.74
C LYS A 358 -7.52 15.85 -6.15
N VAL A 359 -7.16 15.18 -7.24
CA VAL A 359 -7.85 13.98 -7.73
C VAL A 359 -7.61 12.78 -6.82
N TYR A 360 -6.38 12.62 -6.33
CA TYR A 360 -6.04 11.60 -5.32
C TYR A 360 -6.88 11.75 -4.05
N HIS A 361 -7.00 12.97 -3.54
CA HIS A 361 -7.79 13.30 -2.35
C HIS A 361 -9.28 13.05 -2.56
N ALA A 362 -9.84 13.54 -3.67
CA ALA A 362 -11.24 13.33 -4.03
C ALA A 362 -11.56 11.83 -4.15
N GLY A 363 -10.67 11.06 -4.79
CA GLY A 363 -10.79 9.60 -4.86
C GLY A 363 -10.82 8.94 -3.47
N GLY A 364 -9.97 9.39 -2.56
CA GLY A 364 -9.95 8.93 -1.17
C GLY A 364 -11.28 9.19 -0.46
N ILE A 365 -11.84 10.40 -0.57
CA ILE A 365 -13.15 10.73 0.01
C ILE A 365 -14.26 9.84 -0.57
N ILE A 366 -14.27 9.64 -1.89
CA ILE A 366 -15.26 8.79 -2.56
C ILE A 366 -15.17 7.34 -2.03
N MET A 367 -13.95 6.81 -1.84
CA MET A 367 -13.75 5.48 -1.26
C MET A 367 -14.13 5.37 0.22
N LEU A 368 -14.06 6.46 0.98
CA LEU A 368 -14.48 6.47 2.39
C LEU A 368 -15.99 6.27 2.55
N ILE A 369 -16.81 6.67 1.58
CA ILE A 369 -18.27 6.58 1.69
C ILE A 369 -18.71 5.12 1.87
N PRO A 370 -18.36 4.15 1.00
CA PRO A 370 -18.75 2.76 1.20
C PRO A 370 -18.09 2.12 2.41
N GLY A 371 -16.82 2.45 2.67
CA GLY A 371 -16.11 1.94 3.85
C GLY A 371 -16.76 2.37 5.17
N GLY A 372 -17.16 3.64 5.26
CA GLY A 372 -17.88 4.20 6.41
C GLY A 372 -19.28 3.60 6.58
N ILE A 373 -20.04 3.48 5.49
CA ILE A 373 -21.38 2.83 5.52
C ILE A 373 -21.26 1.38 5.99
N LEU A 374 -20.30 0.61 5.47
CA LEU A 374 -20.08 -0.78 5.89
C LEU A 374 -19.61 -0.88 7.33
N LEU A 375 -18.70 -0.01 7.77
CA LEU A 375 -18.21 0.00 9.14
C LEU A 375 -19.35 0.32 10.12
N LEU A 376 -20.17 1.33 9.82
CA LEU A 376 -21.36 1.68 10.61
C LEU A 376 -22.40 0.56 10.57
N ALA A 377 -22.61 -0.09 9.42
CA ALA A 377 -23.51 -1.24 9.31
C ALA A 377 -23.01 -2.43 10.15
N LEU A 378 -21.71 -2.72 10.15
CA LEU A 378 -21.12 -3.77 10.97
C LEU A 378 -21.22 -3.45 12.46
N ILE A 379 -20.86 -2.23 12.87
CA ILE A 379 -20.94 -1.78 14.27
C ILE A 379 -22.40 -1.77 14.74
N GLY A 380 -23.30 -1.12 13.98
CA GLY A 380 -24.73 -1.09 14.26
C GLY A 380 -25.35 -2.48 14.27
N GLY A 381 -24.91 -3.38 13.37
CA GLY A 381 -25.30 -4.78 13.36
C GLY A 381 -24.91 -5.54 14.62
N MET A 382 -23.69 -5.32 15.12
CA MET A 382 -23.19 -5.88 16.37
C MET A 382 -23.96 -5.36 17.57
N ILE A 383 -24.24 -4.06 17.63
CA ILE A 383 -24.96 -3.42 18.75
C ILE A 383 -26.44 -3.80 18.76
N LEU A 384 -27.11 -3.71 17.61
CA LEU A 384 -28.55 -3.91 17.49
C LEU A 384 -28.95 -5.37 17.29
N ARG A 385 -27.99 -6.32 17.22
CA ARG A 385 -28.21 -7.73 16.83
C ARG A 385 -29.01 -7.87 15.53
N CYS A 386 -28.93 -6.89 14.64
CA CYS A 386 -29.78 -6.74 13.46
C CYS A 386 -29.03 -7.02 12.14
N ALA A 387 -29.79 -6.95 11.04
CA ALA A 387 -29.61 -7.48 9.68
C ALA A 387 -28.20 -7.71 9.06
N PRO A 388 -27.17 -6.85 9.18
CA PRO A 388 -25.89 -7.13 8.51
C PRO A 388 -25.15 -8.36 9.06
N ILE A 389 -25.36 -8.71 10.33
CA ILE A 389 -24.90 -10.02 10.84
C ILE A 389 -25.64 -11.15 10.12
N ARG A 390 -26.89 -10.97 9.68
CA ARG A 390 -27.60 -11.99 8.88
C ARG A 390 -26.93 -12.20 7.53
N ALA A 391 -26.41 -11.15 6.89
CA ALA A 391 -25.66 -11.27 5.64
C ALA A 391 -24.42 -12.16 5.79
N PHE A 392 -23.76 -12.16 6.95
CA PHE A 392 -22.69 -13.11 7.28
C PHE A 392 -23.19 -14.43 7.89
N LYS A 393 -24.37 -14.43 8.50
CA LYS A 393 -25.01 -15.60 9.10
C LYS A 393 -25.30 -16.68 8.06
N TYR A 394 -25.80 -16.32 6.87
CA TYR A 394 -26.06 -17.31 5.83
C TYR A 394 -24.76 -17.98 5.33
N PRO A 395 -23.69 -17.23 4.98
CA PRO A 395 -22.34 -17.74 4.77
C PRO A 395 -21.83 -18.66 5.88
N LEU A 396 -21.94 -18.24 7.15
CA LEU A 396 -21.51 -19.02 8.31
C LEU A 396 -22.34 -20.29 8.52
N GLN A 397 -23.64 -20.24 8.27
CA GLN A 397 -24.51 -21.41 8.31
C GLN A 397 -24.17 -22.41 7.20
N ASP A 398 -23.82 -21.92 6.01
CA ASP A 398 -23.37 -22.77 4.90
C ASP A 398 -21.99 -23.40 5.18
N LEU A 399 -21.07 -22.65 5.79
CA LEU A 399 -19.80 -23.19 6.29
C LEU A 399 -20.03 -24.28 7.33
N TRP A 400 -20.87 -24.00 8.33
CA TRP A 400 -21.19 -24.97 9.38
C TRP A 400 -21.81 -26.22 8.77
N ARG A 401 -22.67 -26.09 7.75
CA ARG A 401 -23.23 -27.19 6.99
C ARG A 401 -22.16 -28.01 6.27
N LEU A 402 -21.22 -27.36 5.57
CA LEU A 402 -20.12 -28.04 4.87
C LEU A 402 -19.21 -28.83 5.83
N VAL A 403 -18.88 -28.24 6.98
CA VAL A 403 -18.02 -28.87 7.99
C VAL A 403 -18.76 -29.97 8.75
N SER A 404 -20.02 -29.75 9.10
CA SER A 404 -20.78 -30.70 9.93
C SER A 404 -21.41 -31.85 9.15
N ASN A 405 -21.72 -31.70 7.85
CA ASN A 405 -22.39 -32.76 7.08
C ASN A 405 -21.56 -34.07 6.95
N PRO A 406 -20.23 -34.05 6.75
CA PRO A 406 -19.40 -35.25 6.80
C PRO A 406 -19.50 -35.96 8.15
N PHE A 407 -19.41 -35.20 9.25
CA PHE A 407 -19.50 -35.73 10.61
C PHE A 407 -20.91 -36.23 10.95
N ARG A 408 -21.95 -35.52 10.50
CA ARG A 408 -23.36 -35.95 10.63
C ARG A 408 -23.64 -37.22 9.85
N ARG A 409 -23.08 -37.36 8.63
CA ARG A 409 -23.17 -38.60 7.84
C ARG A 409 -22.52 -39.77 8.58
N TYR A 410 -21.34 -39.56 9.17
CA TYR A 410 -20.68 -40.56 10.00
C TYR A 410 -21.53 -40.96 11.23
N MET A 411 -22.19 -39.98 11.87
CA MET A 411 -23.09 -40.21 13.00
C MET A 411 -24.52 -40.65 12.61
N GLY A 412 -24.80 -40.95 11.34
CA GLY A 412 -26.15 -41.33 10.88
C GLY A 412 -27.23 -40.24 11.04
N LYS A 413 -26.85 -38.98 11.24
CA LYS A 413 -27.78 -37.85 11.39
C LYS A 413 -28.19 -37.31 10.01
N GLN A 414 -29.43 -36.84 9.90
CA GLN A 414 -29.92 -36.17 8.68
C GLN A 414 -29.00 -35.00 8.28
N LYS A 415 -28.78 -34.84 6.97
CA LYS A 415 -27.96 -33.74 6.40
C LYS A 415 -28.68 -32.41 6.62
N LEU A 416 -27.91 -31.37 6.93
CA LEU A 416 -28.44 -30.01 6.95
C LEU A 416 -28.72 -29.54 5.52
N GLU A 417 -29.93 -29.04 5.28
CA GLU A 417 -30.36 -28.52 3.98
C GLU A 417 -29.68 -27.19 3.65
N LYS A 418 -29.53 -26.90 2.35
CA LYS A 418 -29.01 -25.60 1.89
C LYS A 418 -30.13 -24.58 1.99
N LYS A 419 -29.92 -23.51 2.75
CA LYS A 419 -30.85 -22.38 2.75
C LYS A 419 -30.73 -21.60 1.45
N THR A 420 -31.88 -21.32 0.86
CA THR A 420 -32.03 -20.41 -0.27
C THR A 420 -32.71 -19.13 0.19
N VAL A 421 -32.44 -18.04 -0.52
CA VAL A 421 -33.03 -16.72 -0.24
C VAL A 421 -33.88 -16.33 -1.43
N ASN A 422 -35.08 -15.82 -1.16
CA ASN A 422 -35.98 -15.32 -2.19
C ASN A 422 -35.33 -14.14 -2.92
N PHE A 423 -35.31 -14.21 -4.24
CA PHE A 423 -34.74 -13.20 -5.11
C PHE A 423 -35.28 -11.79 -4.85
N GLN A 424 -36.59 -11.66 -4.58
CA GLN A 424 -37.24 -10.35 -4.45
C GLN A 424 -36.78 -9.58 -3.21
N GLU A 425 -36.59 -10.27 -2.08
CA GLU A 425 -36.01 -9.68 -0.87
C GLU A 425 -34.55 -9.29 -1.07
N PHE A 426 -33.82 -10.11 -1.84
CA PHE A 426 -32.40 -9.91 -2.07
C PHE A 426 -32.09 -8.81 -3.10
N ARG A 427 -33.01 -8.53 -4.03
CA ARG A 427 -32.82 -7.54 -5.11
C ARG A 427 -32.46 -6.15 -4.58
N SER A 428 -33.09 -5.71 -3.49
CA SER A 428 -32.78 -4.41 -2.87
C SER A 428 -31.34 -4.37 -2.34
N TRP A 429 -30.90 -5.43 -1.65
CA TRP A 429 -29.52 -5.55 -1.18
C TRP A 429 -28.52 -5.57 -2.32
N TYR A 430 -28.84 -6.29 -3.39
CA TYR A 430 -28.01 -6.38 -4.57
C TYR A 430 -27.77 -5.01 -5.22
N ILE A 431 -28.82 -4.21 -5.41
CA ILE A 431 -28.72 -2.85 -5.95
C ILE A 431 -27.85 -1.96 -5.05
N ASN A 432 -28.04 -2.03 -3.73
CA ASN A 432 -27.21 -1.27 -2.79
C ASN A 432 -25.73 -1.66 -2.88
N PHE A 433 -25.40 -2.96 -2.89
CA PHE A 433 -24.02 -3.42 -3.05
C PHE A 433 -23.42 -3.02 -4.40
N PHE A 434 -24.22 -3.05 -5.46
CA PHE A 434 -23.79 -2.60 -6.79
C PHE A 434 -23.42 -1.11 -6.79
N ILE A 435 -24.28 -0.25 -6.22
CA ILE A 435 -24.00 1.20 -6.13
C ILE A 435 -22.75 1.46 -5.30
N LEU A 436 -22.62 0.82 -4.14
CA LEU A 436 -21.42 0.92 -3.30
C LEU A 436 -20.17 0.44 -4.03
N GLY A 437 -20.28 -0.64 -4.82
CA GLY A 437 -19.21 -1.16 -5.65
C GLY A 437 -18.80 -0.20 -6.77
N ILE A 438 -19.75 0.52 -7.40
CA ILE A 438 -19.43 1.57 -8.39
C ILE A 438 -18.65 2.71 -7.73
N VAL A 439 -19.10 3.16 -6.56
CA VAL A 439 -18.43 4.24 -5.81
C VAL A 439 -17.00 3.84 -5.46
N LEU A 440 -16.79 2.61 -4.96
CA LEU A 440 -15.45 2.06 -4.71
C LEU A 440 -14.61 1.95 -5.98
N TYR A 441 -15.21 1.52 -7.09
CA TYR A 441 -14.51 1.38 -8.36
C TYR A 441 -13.99 2.72 -8.89
N ILE A 442 -14.84 3.75 -8.90
CA ILE A 442 -14.48 5.10 -9.35
C ILE A 442 -13.41 5.69 -8.41
N GLY A 443 -13.65 5.66 -7.10
CA GLY A 443 -12.71 6.16 -6.11
C GLY A 443 -11.36 5.46 -6.19
N GLY A 444 -11.35 4.13 -6.33
CA GLY A 444 -10.13 3.32 -6.49
C GLY A 444 -9.34 3.69 -7.74
N TRP A 445 -10.00 3.93 -8.88
CA TRP A 445 -9.31 4.42 -10.09
C TRP A 445 -8.72 5.82 -9.89
N MET A 446 -9.47 6.75 -9.30
CA MET A 446 -8.99 8.10 -9.04
C MET A 446 -7.76 8.10 -8.13
N VAL A 447 -7.82 7.34 -7.03
CA VAL A 447 -6.70 7.18 -6.09
C VAL A 447 -5.52 6.52 -6.78
N TRP A 448 -5.72 5.37 -7.42
CA TRP A 448 -4.63 4.58 -8.00
C TRP A 448 -3.94 5.29 -9.17
N ALA A 449 -4.70 5.89 -10.09
CA ALA A 449 -4.14 6.62 -11.23
C ALA A 449 -3.38 7.87 -10.78
N SER A 450 -3.93 8.60 -9.82
CA SER A 450 -3.26 9.79 -9.28
C SER A 450 -2.02 9.40 -8.49
N PHE A 451 -2.08 8.35 -7.67
CA PHE A 451 -0.94 7.80 -6.95
C PHE A 451 0.20 7.43 -7.90
N LEU A 452 -0.07 6.63 -8.94
CA LEU A 452 0.96 6.23 -9.90
C LEU A 452 1.55 7.42 -10.68
N LYS A 453 0.72 8.41 -11.03
CA LYS A 453 1.18 9.62 -11.73
C LYS A 453 2.06 10.50 -10.83
N MET A 454 1.71 10.64 -9.56
CA MET A 454 2.48 11.41 -8.59
C MET A 454 3.77 10.69 -8.18
N ALA A 455 3.70 9.38 -7.91
CA ALA A 455 4.85 8.57 -7.56
C ALA A 455 5.87 8.58 -8.71
N GLY A 456 5.39 8.42 -9.95
CA GLY A 456 6.27 8.35 -11.11
C GLY A 456 7.29 7.22 -10.93
N ASP A 457 8.57 7.56 -11.01
CA ASP A 457 9.67 6.60 -10.86
C ASP A 457 9.88 6.10 -9.42
N LEU A 458 9.19 6.68 -8.44
CA LEU A 458 9.15 6.16 -7.07
C LEU A 458 8.38 4.84 -6.96
N TYR A 459 7.50 4.54 -7.91
CA TYR A 459 6.79 3.27 -8.02
C TYR A 459 7.32 2.50 -9.23
N CYS A 460 8.37 1.71 -8.98
CA CYS A 460 9.18 1.05 -9.98
C CYS A 460 9.21 -0.45 -9.70
N PRO A 461 8.27 -1.24 -10.25
CA PRO A 461 8.40 -2.69 -10.25
C PRO A 461 9.43 -3.11 -11.32
N ALA A 462 10.36 -4.01 -10.97
CA ALA A 462 11.50 -4.36 -11.84
C ALA A 462 11.09 -5.01 -13.17
N SER A 463 9.97 -5.72 -13.18
CA SER A 463 9.48 -6.39 -14.37
C SER A 463 7.96 -6.29 -14.43
N LEU A 464 7.49 -5.39 -15.29
CA LEU A 464 6.08 -5.27 -15.60
C LEU A 464 5.53 -6.61 -16.10
N ASN A 465 6.31 -7.39 -16.85
CA ASN A 465 5.89 -8.69 -17.37
C ASN A 465 5.65 -9.71 -16.25
N LYS A 466 6.50 -9.75 -15.22
CA LYS A 466 6.29 -10.64 -14.06
C LYS A 466 5.07 -10.22 -13.24
N VAL A 467 4.91 -8.92 -13.01
CA VAL A 467 3.71 -8.39 -12.33
C VAL A 467 2.45 -8.69 -13.16
N ALA A 468 2.48 -8.44 -14.47
CA ALA A 468 1.39 -8.74 -15.39
C ALA A 468 1.05 -10.23 -15.41
N MET A 469 2.05 -11.11 -15.38
CA MET A 469 1.84 -12.56 -15.30
C MET A 469 1.05 -12.94 -14.04
N VAL A 470 1.40 -12.40 -12.88
CA VAL A 470 0.63 -12.60 -11.63
C VAL A 470 -0.77 -12.00 -11.76
N LEU A 471 -0.94 -10.91 -12.49
CA LEU A 471 -2.24 -10.26 -12.65
C LEU A 471 -3.17 -10.86 -13.68
N TRP A 472 -2.63 -11.62 -14.62
CA TRP A 472 -3.37 -12.21 -15.72
C TRP A 472 -3.48 -13.72 -15.53
N VAL A 473 -2.34 -14.41 -15.46
CA VAL A 473 -2.28 -15.86 -15.48
C VAL A 473 -2.81 -16.45 -14.18
N TYR A 474 -2.46 -15.87 -13.03
CA TYR A 474 -2.85 -16.44 -11.75
C TYR A 474 -4.39 -16.40 -11.51
N PRO A 475 -5.11 -15.29 -11.74
CA PRO A 475 -6.58 -15.30 -11.70
C PRO A 475 -7.22 -16.27 -12.70
N ILE A 476 -6.66 -16.38 -13.92
CA ILE A 476 -7.15 -17.36 -14.91
C ILE A 476 -7.02 -18.78 -14.35
N LEU A 477 -5.81 -19.16 -13.90
CA LEU A 477 -5.54 -20.51 -13.38
C LEU A 477 -6.44 -20.84 -12.18
N LEU A 478 -6.61 -19.90 -11.25
CA LEU A 478 -7.49 -20.11 -10.10
C LEU A 478 -8.96 -20.25 -10.50
N ASN A 479 -9.42 -19.52 -11.52
CA ASN A 479 -10.78 -19.68 -12.02
C ASN A 479 -10.96 -21.00 -12.78
N VAL A 480 -9.95 -21.49 -13.51
CA VAL A 480 -9.94 -22.84 -14.10
C VAL A 480 -10.04 -23.89 -12.99
N VAL A 481 -9.18 -23.82 -11.97
CA VAL A 481 -9.20 -24.75 -10.83
C VAL A 481 -10.56 -24.72 -10.14
N ARG A 482 -11.11 -23.53 -9.89
CA ARG A 482 -12.45 -23.36 -9.31
C ARG A 482 -13.54 -23.99 -10.17
N ALA A 483 -13.48 -23.82 -11.50
CA ALA A 483 -14.43 -24.42 -12.40
C ALA A 483 -14.33 -25.96 -12.39
N VAL A 484 -13.12 -26.51 -12.42
CA VAL A 484 -12.87 -27.96 -12.36
C VAL A 484 -13.34 -28.54 -11.02
N VAL A 485 -12.95 -27.92 -9.90
CA VAL A 485 -13.38 -28.35 -8.55
C VAL A 485 -14.88 -28.20 -8.36
N GLY A 486 -15.51 -27.19 -8.97
CA GLY A 486 -16.97 -27.01 -8.94
C GLY A 486 -17.74 -28.00 -9.82
N MET A 487 -17.08 -28.70 -10.74
CA MET A 487 -17.66 -29.79 -11.53
C MET A 487 -17.55 -31.16 -10.85
N LEU A 488 -16.56 -31.33 -9.96
CA LEU A 488 -16.39 -32.51 -9.10
C LEU A 488 -17.35 -32.47 -7.90
#